data_AF-A0AAU8T457-F1
#
_entry.id   AF-A0AAU8T457-F1
#
_cell.length_a   1.000
_cell.length_b   1.000
_cell.length_c   1.000
_cell.angle_alpha   90.00
_cell.angle_beta   90.00
_cell.angle_gamma   90.00
#
_symmetry.space_group_name_H-M   'P 1'
#
loop_
_entity.id
_entity.type
_entity.pdbx_description
1 polymer ?
#
loop_
_entity_poly.entity_id
_entity_poly.type
_entity_poly.pdbx_seq_one_letter_code
_entity_poly.pdbx_strand_id
1 'polypeptide(L)'
;MAMSEQKRSALTRIQQAQSRAADEHDAWRLALQSHGVFIQSCLNAGMNYNSASRQFAEINRDHQERYSKALEEMFEAEKAYRETP
;
A
#
# COMPACT_ATOMS: atom_id res chain seq x y z
N MET A 1 -14.60 -33.39 0.98
CA MET A 1 -15.32 -32.61 -0.05
C MET A 1 -14.29 -31.80 -0.80
N ALA A 2 -14.20 -31.94 -2.14
CA ALA A 2 -13.29 -31.12 -2.94
C ALA A 2 -13.80 -29.67 -2.98
N MET A 3 -12.91 -28.70 -2.78
CA MET A 3 -13.23 -27.27 -2.89
C MET A 3 -13.65 -26.95 -4.34
N SER A 4 -14.76 -26.21 -4.51
CA SER A 4 -15.24 -25.80 -5.84
C SER A 4 -14.20 -24.93 -6.57
N GLU A 5 -14.15 -25.02 -7.89
CA GLU A 5 -13.21 -24.22 -8.71
C GLU A 5 -13.41 -22.71 -8.49
N GLN A 6 -14.65 -22.30 -8.29
CA GLN A 6 -15.03 -20.92 -7.94
C GLN A 6 -14.41 -20.48 -6.62
N LYS A 7 -14.47 -21.33 -5.59
CA LYS A 7 -13.91 -21.04 -4.26
C LYS A 7 -12.39 -21.04 -4.27
N ARG A 8 -11.75 -21.89 -5.08
CA ARG A 8 -10.30 -21.86 -5.33
C ARG A 8 -9.86 -20.56 -6.01
N SER A 9 -10.59 -20.13 -7.03
CA SER A 9 -10.32 -18.86 -7.73
C SER A 9 -10.48 -17.65 -6.81
N ALA A 10 -11.52 -17.63 -5.99
CA ALA A 10 -11.73 -16.58 -4.99
C ALA A 10 -10.61 -16.55 -3.93
N LEU A 11 -10.12 -17.71 -3.48
CA LEU A 11 -8.98 -17.79 -2.57
C LEU A 11 -7.70 -17.23 -3.20
N THR A 12 -7.42 -17.54 -4.47
CA THR A 12 -6.26 -16.96 -5.18
C THR A 12 -6.34 -15.44 -5.24
N ARG A 13 -7.54 -14.87 -5.47
CA ARG A 13 -7.74 -13.41 -5.49
C ARG A 13 -7.48 -12.78 -4.12
N ILE A 14 -7.91 -13.42 -3.03
CA ILE A 14 -7.57 -12.96 -1.67
C ILE A 14 -6.06 -12.95 -1.48
N GLN A 15 -5.37 -14.03 -1.82
CA GLN A 15 -3.91 -14.13 -1.65
C GLN A 15 -3.17 -13.06 -2.45
N GLN A 16 -3.62 -12.77 -3.68
CA GLN A 16 -3.07 -11.69 -4.50
C GLN A 16 -3.32 -10.31 -3.86
N ALA A 17 -4.52 -10.05 -3.35
CA ALA A 17 -4.84 -8.80 -2.69
C ALA A 17 -4.06 -8.61 -1.38
N GLN A 18 -3.88 -9.69 -0.59
CA GLN A 18 -3.04 -9.68 0.61
C GLN A 18 -1.57 -9.38 0.29
N SER A 19 -1.02 -9.99 -0.75
CA SER A 19 0.35 -9.69 -1.20
C SER A 19 0.48 -8.22 -1.57
N ARG A 20 -0.46 -7.68 -2.35
CA ARG A 20 -0.44 -6.28 -2.76
C ARG A 20 -0.54 -5.32 -1.56
N ALA A 21 -1.41 -5.61 -0.59
CA ALA A 21 -1.53 -4.80 0.61
C ALA A 21 -0.23 -4.81 1.45
N ALA A 22 0.44 -5.96 1.54
CA ALA A 22 1.73 -6.07 2.21
C ALA A 22 2.82 -5.26 1.48
N ASP A 23 2.89 -5.35 0.15
CA ASP A 23 3.87 -4.63 -0.67
C ASP A 23 3.69 -3.10 -0.54
N GLU A 24 2.45 -2.61 -0.61
CA GLU A 24 2.15 -1.17 -0.45
C GLU A 24 2.42 -0.68 0.98
N HIS A 25 2.13 -1.50 1.99
CA HIS A 25 2.47 -1.20 3.39
C HIS A 25 3.98 -1.08 3.57
N ASP A 26 4.77 -2.00 3.02
CA ASP A 26 6.22 -1.94 3.11
C ASP A 26 6.79 -0.74 2.34
N ALA A 27 6.25 -0.43 1.16
CA ALA A 27 6.61 0.77 0.42
C ALA A 27 6.35 2.05 1.24
N TRP A 28 5.19 2.13 1.88
CA TRP A 28 4.84 3.26 2.75
C TRP A 28 5.76 3.36 3.97
N ARG A 29 6.04 2.23 4.63
CA ARG A 29 6.97 2.16 5.76
C ARG A 29 8.37 2.63 5.37
N LEU A 30 8.87 2.22 4.21
CA LEU A 30 10.18 2.64 3.70
C LEU A 30 10.20 4.15 3.38
N ALA A 31 9.13 4.68 2.78
CA ALA A 31 8.98 6.12 2.56
C ALA A 31 9.09 6.89 3.88
N LEU A 32 8.35 6.49 4.92
CA LEU A 32 8.43 7.08 6.26
C LEU A 32 9.84 7.03 6.86
N GLN A 33 10.52 5.89 6.75
CA GLN A 33 11.89 5.72 7.24
C GLN A 33 12.89 6.62 6.50
N SER A 34 12.64 6.91 5.22
CA SER A 34 13.50 7.77 4.41
C SER A 34 13.37 9.28 4.69
N HIS A 35 12.41 9.70 5.53
CA HIS A 35 12.09 11.12 5.76
C HIS A 35 13.32 11.99 6.01
N GLY A 36 14.16 11.61 6.98
CA GLY A 36 15.34 12.40 7.33
C GLY A 36 16.35 12.53 6.19
N VAL A 37 16.60 11.43 5.47
CA VAL A 37 17.52 11.40 4.33
C VAL A 37 16.99 12.23 3.17
N PHE A 38 15.69 12.12 2.89
CA PHE A 38 15.02 12.92 1.86
C PHE A 38 15.13 14.42 2.15
N ILE A 39 14.76 14.84 3.37
CA ILE A 39 14.85 16.24 3.77
C ILE A 39 16.28 16.76 3.64
N GLN A 40 17.26 16.02 4.15
CA GLN A 40 18.66 16.44 4.05
C GLN A 40 19.12 16.57 2.59
N SER A 41 18.70 15.65 1.71
CA SER A 41 19.00 15.74 0.28
C SER A 41 18.41 16.99 -0.36
N CYS A 42 17.16 17.33 -0.04
CA CYS A 42 16.52 18.55 -0.53
C CYS A 42 17.23 19.81 -0.03
N LEU A 43 17.61 19.84 1.25
CA LEU A 43 18.38 20.95 1.83
C LEU A 43 19.74 21.12 1.13
N ASN A 44 20.45 20.03 0.88
CA ASN A 44 21.73 20.03 0.16
C ASN A 44 21.58 20.52 -1.29
N ALA A 45 20.41 20.31 -1.90
CA ALA A 45 20.06 20.83 -3.23
C ALA A 45 19.61 22.30 -3.22
N GLY A 46 19.65 22.99 -2.08
CA GLY A 46 19.29 24.40 -1.93
C GLY A 46 17.80 24.64 -1.67
N MET A 47 17.01 23.59 -1.43
CA MET A 47 15.60 23.74 -1.03
C MET A 47 15.51 24.16 0.44
N ASN A 48 14.52 24.97 0.80
CA ASN A 48 14.24 25.25 2.21
C ASN A 48 13.48 24.08 2.87
N TYR A 49 13.55 24.00 4.19
CA TYR A 49 12.92 22.93 4.98
C TYR A 49 11.41 22.80 4.75
N ASN A 50 10.69 23.93 4.67
CA ASN A 50 9.23 23.90 4.48
C ASN A 50 8.83 23.31 3.14
N SER A 51 9.55 23.65 2.07
CA SER A 51 9.35 23.08 0.74
C SER A 51 9.68 21.59 0.71
N ALA A 52 10.79 21.17 1.33
CA ALA A 52 11.18 19.76 1.42
C ALA A 52 10.15 18.94 2.22
N SER A 53 9.70 19.47 3.36
CA SER A 53 8.69 18.85 4.22
C SER A 53 7.35 18.70 3.49
N ARG A 54 6.94 19.69 2.69
CA ARG A 54 5.73 19.60 1.87
C ARG A 54 5.83 18.50 0.80
N GLN A 55 6.96 18.43 0.08
CA GLN A 55 7.15 17.36 -0.92
C GLN A 55 7.14 15.98 -0.28
N PHE A 56 7.76 15.83 0.90
CA PHE A 56 7.71 14.56 1.62
C PHE A 56 6.28 14.22 2.07
N ALA A 57 5.51 15.21 2.52
CA ALA A 57 4.11 15.00 2.91
C ALA A 57 3.24 14.54 1.73
N GLU A 58 3.50 15.04 0.52
CA GLU A 58 2.85 14.57 -0.71
C GLU A 58 3.20 13.10 -1.02
N ILE A 59 4.49 12.74 -0.98
CA ILE A 59 4.95 11.35 -1.15
C ILE A 59 4.29 10.44 -0.12
N ASN A 60 4.25 10.86 1.14
CA ASN A 60 3.66 10.11 2.23
C ASN A 60 2.15 9.91 2.02
N ARG A 61 1.43 10.93 1.57
CA ARG A 61 0.00 10.85 1.26
C ARG A 61 -0.26 9.88 0.11
N ASP A 62 0.52 9.95 -0.97
CA ASP A 62 0.36 9.06 -2.12
C ASP A 62 0.54 7.59 -1.73
N HIS A 63 1.52 7.27 -0.88
CA HIS A 63 1.71 5.92 -0.35
C HIS A 63 0.57 5.48 0.57
N GLN A 64 0.10 6.38 1.44
CA GLN A 64 -1.05 6.12 2.29
C GLN A 64 -2.31 5.80 1.46
N GLU A 65 -2.59 6.58 0.41
CA GLU A 65 -3.74 6.36 -0.47
C GLU A 65 -3.65 5.02 -1.22
N ARG A 66 -2.46 4.64 -1.70
CA ARG A 66 -2.24 3.34 -2.35
C ARG A 66 -2.45 2.18 -1.39
N TYR A 67 -1.94 2.28 -0.16
CA TYR A 67 -2.16 1.26 0.85
C TYR A 67 -3.63 1.15 1.24
N SER A 68 -4.32 2.27 1.47
CA SER A 68 -5.77 2.28 1.74
C SER A 68 -6.56 1.59 0.63
N LYS A 69 -6.25 1.88 -0.64
CA LYS A 69 -6.88 1.22 -1.78
C LYS A 69 -6.58 -0.29 -1.83
N ALA A 70 -5.36 -0.71 -1.51
CA ALA A 70 -5.01 -2.12 -1.46
C ALA A 70 -5.77 -2.86 -0.34
N LEU A 71 -6.01 -2.21 0.81
CA LEU A 71 -6.86 -2.75 1.87
C LEU A 71 -8.33 -2.89 1.42
N GLU A 72 -8.87 -1.91 0.72
CA GLU A 72 -10.22 -1.98 0.16
C GLU A 72 -10.36 -3.16 -0.82
N GLU A 73 -9.40 -3.33 -1.74
CA GLU A 73 -9.36 -4.46 -2.67
C GLU A 73 -9.30 -5.81 -1.92
N MET A 74 -8.54 -5.88 -0.83
CA MET A 74 -8.47 -7.09 0.02
C MET A 74 -9.81 -7.39 0.69
N PHE A 75 -10.49 -6.38 1.27
CA PHE A 75 -11.78 -6.56 1.90
C PHE A 75 -12.86 -7.00 0.90
N GLU A 76 -12.87 -6.43 -0.30
CA GLU A 76 -13.80 -6.85 -1.36
C GLU A 76 -13.51 -8.29 -1.82
N ALA A 77 -12.24 -8.69 -1.93
CA ALA A 77 -11.88 -10.07 -2.24
C ALA A 77 -12.31 -11.05 -1.13
N GLU A 78 -12.15 -10.68 0.14
CA GLU A 78 -12.60 -11.48 1.28
C GLU A 78 -14.12 -11.63 1.32
N LYS A 79 -14.85 -10.54 1.04
CA LYS A 79 -16.31 -10.55 0.96
C LYS A 79 -16.77 -11.49 -0.16
N ALA A 80 -16.20 -11.38 -1.36
CA ALA A 80 -16.53 -12.23 -2.50
C ALA A 80 -16.29 -13.72 -2.21
N TYR A 81 -15.21 -14.06 -1.48
CA TYR A 81 -14.96 -15.44 -1.06
C TYR A 81 -15.99 -15.97 -0.07
N ARG A 82 -16.43 -15.15 0.91
CA ARG A 82 -17.47 -15.52 1.87
C ARG A 82 -18.82 -15.77 1.20
N GLU A 83 -19.11 -15.01 0.14
CA GLU A 83 -20.33 -15.15 -0.66
C GLU A 83 -20.26 -16.28 -1.69
N THR A 84 -19.07 -16.86 -1.93
CA THR A 84 -18.89 -17.97 -2.87
C THR A 84 -19.32 -19.30 -2.24
N PRO A 85 -20.30 -20.02 -2.84
CA PRO A 85 -20.79 -21.31 -2.33
C PRO A 85 -19.69 -22.39 -2.28
#